data_AF-A0A432Q496-F1
#
_entry.id   AF-A0A432Q496-F1
#
_cell.length_a   1.000
_cell.length_b   1.000
_cell.length_c   1.000
_cell.angle_alpha   90.00
_cell.angle_beta   90.00
_cell.angle_gamma   90.00
#
_symmetry.space_group_name_H-M   'P 1'
#
loop_
_entity.id
_entity.type
_entity.pdbx_description
1 polymer ?
#
loop_
_entity_poly.entity_id
_entity_poly.type
_entity_poly.pdbx_seq_one_letter_code
_entity_poly.pdbx_strand_id
1 'polypeptide(L)' 'MASLTVELNRQLGLLVHRSGKVEQVIVGDHERIVIPVLDQVRCSGGRLRGLR' A
#
# COMPACT_ATOMS: atom_id res chain seq x y z
N MET A 1 3.19 -11.81 6.02
CA MET A 1 3.76 -10.70 5.21
C MET A 1 5.29 -10.70 5.27
N ALA A 2 5.89 -10.69 6.46
CA ALA A 2 7.35 -10.74 6.62
C ALA A 2 8.01 -11.93 5.89
N SER A 3 7.40 -13.12 5.93
CA SER A 3 7.90 -14.30 5.20
C SER A 3 7.95 -14.09 3.68
N LEU A 4 6.94 -13.46 3.11
CA LEU A 4 6.85 -13.23 1.66
C LEU A 4 7.85 -12.16 1.19
N THR A 5 8.14 -11.16 2.02
CA THR A 5 9.20 -10.19 1.73
C THR A 5 10.58 -10.84 1.69
N VAL A 6 10.86 -11.78 2.61
CA VAL A 6 12.12 -12.54 2.64
C VAL A 6 12.21 -13.48 1.44
N GLU A 7 11.14 -14.20 1.13
CA GLU A 7 11.09 -15.13 0.00
C GLU A 7 11.26 -14.43 -1.35
N LEU A 8 10.62 -13.27 -1.53
CA LEU A 8 10.71 -12.49 -2.77
C LEU A 8 11.94 -11.58 -2.83
N ASN A 9 12.66 -11.42 -1.72
CA ASN A 9 13.72 -10.42 -1.54
C ASN A 9 13.28 -9.00 -1.98
N ARG A 10 12.03 -8.63 -1.62
CA ARG A 10 11.39 -7.37 -2.04
C ARG A 10 10.49 -6.81 -0.95
N GLN A 11 10.47 -5.50 -0.81
CA GLN A 11 9.54 -4.81 0.09
C GLN A 11 8.11 -4.87 -0.47
N LEU A 12 7.15 -5.14 0.42
CA LEU A 12 5.72 -5.21 0.09
C LEU A 12 4.97 -4.15 0.87
N GLY A 13 4.21 -3.31 0.16
CA GLY A 13 3.23 -2.38 0.72
C GLY A 13 1.81 -2.89 0.48
N LEU A 14 0.92 -2.67 1.45
CA LEU A 14 -0.51 -2.89 1.30
C LEU A 14 -1.24 -1.59 1.53
N LEU A 15 -2.16 -1.26 0.64
CA LEU A 15 -3.16 -0.22 0.87
C LEU A 15 -4.46 -0.92 1.24
N VAL A 16 -4.89 -0.73 2.49
CA VAL A 16 -6.04 -1.44 3.06
C VAL A 16 -7.10 -0.42 3.42
N HIS A 17 -8.29 -0.53 2.87
CA HIS A 17 -9.42 0.28 3.32
C HIS A 17 -9.74 -0.02 4.80
N ARG A 18 -10.24 0.96 5.56
CA ARG A 18 -10.59 0.81 6.98
C ARG A 18 -11.64 -0.28 7.25
N SER A 19 -12.37 -0.71 6.23
CA SER A 19 -13.25 -1.89 6.30
C SER A 19 -12.50 -3.23 6.35
N GLY A 20 -11.18 -3.22 6.17
CA GLY A 20 -10.34 -4.42 6.07
C GLY A 20 -10.13 -4.94 4.65
N LYS A 21 -10.72 -4.29 3.63
CA LYS A 21 -10.55 -4.69 2.22
C LYS A 21 -9.18 -4.25 1.70
N VAL A 22 -8.44 -5.16 1.08
CA VAL A 22 -7.20 -4.82 0.36
C VAL A 22 -7.57 -4.13 -0.95
N GLU A 23 -7.18 -2.87 -1.09
CA GLU A 23 -7.42 -2.11 -2.32
C GLU A 23 -6.25 -2.26 -3.29
N GLN A 24 -5.02 -2.32 -2.79
CA GLN A 24 -3.85 -2.47 -3.64
C GLN A 24 -2.68 -3.13 -2.91
N VAL A 25 -1.92 -3.93 -3.67
CA VAL A 25 -0.62 -4.46 -3.27
C VAL A 25 0.46 -3.73 -4.07
N ILE A 26 1.45 -3.21 -3.39
CA ILE A 26 2.61 -2.54 -3.99
C ILE A 26 3.82 -3.43 -3.77
N VAL A 27 4.53 -3.78 -4.83
CA VAL A 27 5.78 -4.52 -4.74
C VAL A 27 6.92 -3.58 -5.10
N GLY A 28 7.70 -3.18 -4.10
CA GLY A 28 8.87 -2.33 -4.28
C GLY A 28 10.13 -3.13 -4.57
N ASP A 29 11.27 -2.48 -4.51
CA ASP A 29 12.56 -3.16 -4.55
C ASP A 29 12.98 -3.55 -3.11
N HIS A 30 14.21 -4.03 -2.95
CA HIS A 30 14.78 -4.33 -1.64
C HIS A 30 15.06 -3.08 -0.76
N GLU A 31 15.20 -1.90 -1.35
CA GLU A 31 15.59 -0.66 -0.65
C GLU A 31 14.39 0.24 -0.34
N ARG A 32 13.34 0.23 -1.17
CA ARG A 32 12.20 1.15 -1.08
C ARG A 32 10.92 0.62 -1.74
N ILE A 33 9.80 1.14 -1.27
CA ILE A 33 8.50 1.11 -1.96
C ILE A 33 8.11 2.52 -2.39
N VAL A 34 7.45 2.67 -3.53
CA VAL A 34 6.86 3.94 -3.98
C VAL A 34 5.37 3.90 -3.70
N ILE A 35 4.89 4.84 -2.89
CA ILE A 35 3.45 5.00 -2.65
C ILE A 35 2.85 5.72 -3.86
N PRO A 36 1.93 5.11 -4.61
CA PRO A 36 1.32 5.73 -5.77
C PRO A 36 0.46 6.93 -5.35
N VAL A 37 0.32 7.89 -6.26
CA VAL A 37 -0.69 8.94 -6.08
C VAL A 37 -2.06 8.27 -6.07
N LEU A 38 -2.79 8.46 -4.98
CA LEU A 38 -4.17 8.01 -4.88
C LEU A 38 -4.98 8.98 -5.75
N ASP A 39 -5.50 8.60 -6.91
CA ASP A 39 -6.15 9.56 -7.84
C ASP A 39 -7.65 9.28 -8.10
N GLN A 40 -8.26 8.25 -7.49
CA GLN A 40 -9.63 7.84 -7.87
C GLN A 40 -10.70 7.81 -6.77
N VAL A 41 -10.51 8.44 -5.62
CA VAL A 41 -11.57 8.50 -4.58
C VAL A 41 -11.74 9.92 -4.09
N ARG A 42 -12.89 10.53 -4.41
CA ARG A 42 -13.27 11.87 -3.95
C ARG A 42 -13.07 11.98 -2.44
N CYS A 43 -12.12 12.79 -1.99
CA CYS A 43 -11.99 13.15 -0.57
C CYS A 43 -11.45 14.58 -0.40
N SER A 44 -12.06 15.27 0.55
CA SER A 44 -11.57 16.51 1.17
C SER A 44 -10.33 16.22 2.01
N GLY A 45 -9.26 17.00 1.79
CA GLY A 45 -8.19 17.27 2.75
C GLY A 45 -7.28 16.12 3.19
N GLY A 46 -6.04 16.12 2.69
CA GLY A 46 -4.78 15.75 3.39
C GLY A 46 -4.61 14.36 4.05
N ARG A 47 -5.64 13.51 4.12
CA ARG A 47 -5.61 12.20 4.81
C ARG A 47 -5.50 11.08 3.79
N LEU A 48 -5.01 9.91 4.21
CA LEU A 48 -4.93 8.66 3.42
C LEU A 48 -6.31 8.07 3.04
N ARG A 49 -7.33 8.88 2.75
CA ARG A 49 -8.62 8.48 2.13
C ARG A 49 -9.31 7.25 2.72
N GLY A 50 -9.25 7.09 4.05
CA GLY A 50 -9.83 5.91 4.70
C GLY A 50 -9.06 4.61 4.46
N LEU A 51 -7.88 4.68 3.83
CA LEU A 51 -6.89 3.62 3.72
C LEU A 51 -5.97 3.62 4.96
N ARG A 52 -5.33 2.48 5.15
CA ARG A 52 -4.26 2.17 6.11
C ARG A 52 -3.11 1.54 5.34
#